data_AF-A0A1R3KFE2-F1
#
_entry.id   AF-A0A1R3KFE2-F1
#
_cell.length_a   1.000
_cell.length_b   1.000
_cell.length_c   1.000
_cell.angle_alpha   90.00
_cell.angle_beta   90.00
_cell.angle_gamma   90.00
#
_symmetry.space_group_name_H-M   'P 1'
#
loop_
_entity.id
_entity.type
_entity.pdbx_description
1 polymer ?
#
loop_
_entity_poly.entity_id
_entity_poly.type
_entity_poly.pdbx_seq_one_letter_code
_entity_poly.pdbx_strand_id
1 'polypeptide(L)'
;MVGTKHDPGLKYRNQVMRGKLALVDLAGSERASETNSGGQKLRDGANINRSLLALANYINALVYDALVRTEQRINPANERAIE
;
A
#
# COMPACT_ATOMS: atom_id res chain seq x y z
N MET A 1 -3.83 -43.99 -43.84
CA MET A 1 -4.25 -43.94 -42.42
C MET A 1 -3.28 -43.03 -41.67
N VAL A 2 -3.57 -41.73 -41.62
CA VAL A 2 -2.76 -40.77 -40.86
C VAL A 2 -3.45 -40.60 -39.51
N GLY A 3 -2.90 -41.24 -38.48
CA GLY A 3 -3.36 -41.06 -37.11
C GLY A 3 -2.93 -39.69 -36.61
N THR A 4 -3.89 -38.81 -36.34
CA THR A 4 -3.62 -37.56 -35.62
C THR A 4 -3.24 -37.94 -34.19
N LYS A 5 -2.01 -37.59 -33.78
CA LYS A 5 -1.60 -37.73 -32.39
C LYS A 5 -2.45 -36.75 -31.58
N HIS A 6 -3.42 -37.27 -30.84
CA HIS A 6 -4.13 -36.52 -29.82
C HIS A 6 -3.11 -36.23 -28.71
N ASP A 7 -2.59 -35.01 -28.68
CA ASP A 7 -1.71 -34.54 -27.62
C ASP A 7 -2.58 -34.33 -26.36
N PRO A 8 -2.46 -35.13 -25.28
CA PRO A 8 -3.31 -34.99 -24.10
C PRO A 8 -2.87 -33.84 -23.17
N GLY A 9 -2.00 -32.95 -23.65
CA GLY A 9 -1.15 -32.11 -22.82
C GLY A 9 -1.63 -30.70 -22.48
N LEU A 10 -2.66 -30.14 -23.14
CA LEU A 10 -3.22 -28.85 -22.71
C LEU A 10 -4.19 -29.07 -21.55
N LYS A 11 -3.63 -29.37 -20.37
CA LYS A 11 -4.31 -29.12 -19.10
C LYS A 11 -4.62 -27.63 -19.06
N TYR A 12 -5.83 -27.25 -19.44
CA TYR A 12 -6.37 -25.93 -19.14
C TYR A 12 -6.20 -25.75 -17.64
N ARG A 13 -5.20 -24.95 -17.24
CA ARG A 13 -5.06 -24.54 -15.85
C ARG A 13 -6.40 -23.91 -15.50
N ASN A 14 -7.15 -24.54 -14.60
CA ASN A 14 -8.26 -23.92 -13.89
C ASN A 14 -7.68 -22.78 -13.05
N GLN A 15 -7.24 -21.70 -13.70
CA GLN A 15 -6.80 -20.48 -13.08
C GLN A 15 -8.06 -19.79 -12.57
N VAL A 16 -8.37 -20.06 -11.31
CA VAL A 16 -9.40 -19.31 -10.59
C VAL A 16 -8.82 -17.93 -10.28
N MET A 17 -9.26 -16.92 -11.02
CA MET A 17 -8.94 -15.53 -10.73
C MET A 17 -9.75 -15.09 -9.50
N ARG A 18 -9.05 -14.67 -8.45
CA ARG A 18 -9.68 -14.14 -7.23
C ARG A 18 -9.44 -12.64 -7.15
N GLY A 19 -10.53 -11.87 -7.07
CA GLY A 19 -10.49 -10.44 -6.78
C GLY A 19 -10.99 -10.15 -5.36
N LYS A 20 -10.42 -9.13 -4.71
CA LYS A 20 -10.97 -8.55 -3.47
C LYS A 20 -11.16 -7.06 -3.70
N LEU A 21 -12.41 -6.60 -3.57
CA LEU A 21 -12.75 -5.19 -3.55
C LEU A 21 -12.95 -4.76 -2.10
N ALA A 22 -12.34 -3.66 -1.69
CA ALA A 22 -12.61 -3.00 -0.43
C ALA A 22 -12.96 -1.54 -0.70
N LEU A 23 -14.13 -1.12 -0.26
CA LEU A 23 -14.54 0.29 -0.25
C LEU A 23 -14.34 0.78 1.18
N VAL A 24 -13.46 1.76 1.36
CA VAL A 24 -13.07 2.29 2.67
C VAL A 24 -13.47 3.75 2.71
N ASP A 25 -14.24 4.12 3.73
CA ASP A 25 -14.58 5.50 4.05
C ASP A 25 -13.84 5.90 5.33
N LEU A 26 -13.16 7.04 5.30
CA LEU A 26 -12.34 7.53 6.41
C LEU A 26 -12.94 8.79 7.00
N ALA A 27 -12.82 8.95 8.31
CA ALA A 27 -13.16 10.20 8.98
C ALA A 27 -12.22 11.34 8.55
N GLY A 28 -12.64 12.58 8.79
CA GLY A 28 -11.85 13.76 8.49
C GLY A 28 -10.56 13.86 9.34
N SER A 29 -9.58 14.58 8.79
CA SER A 29 -8.26 14.81 9.42
C SER A 29 -8.11 16.22 9.98
N GLU A 30 -9.23 16.89 10.27
CA GLU A 30 -9.24 18.27 10.76
C GLU A 30 -8.43 18.41 12.06
N ARG A 31 -7.75 19.55 12.19
CA ARG A 31 -6.92 19.80 13.37
C ARG A 31 -7.81 20.17 14.55
N ALA A 32 -7.44 19.73 15.74
CA ALA A 32 -8.15 20.09 16.96
C ALA A 32 -8.32 21.62 17.11
N SER A 33 -7.31 22.40 16.72
CA SER A 33 -7.32 23.87 16.74
C SER A 33 -8.33 24.51 15.77
N GLU A 34 -8.70 23.80 14.71
CA GLU A 34 -9.66 24.26 13.70
C GLU A 34 -11.09 23.85 14.07
N THR A 35 -11.25 23.08 15.14
CA THR A 35 -12.54 22.65 15.67
C THR A 35 -12.81 23.34 17.00
N ASN A 36 -14.06 23.75 17.23
CA ASN A 36 -14.48 24.19 18.56
C ASN A 36 -14.93 23.00 19.43
N SER A 37 -14.17 21.89 19.37
CA SER A 37 -14.50 20.63 20.03
C SER A 37 -13.80 20.53 21.39
N GLY A 38 -14.56 20.20 22.43
CA GLY A 38 -14.06 20.00 23.79
C GLY A 38 -14.44 18.65 24.38
N GLY A 39 -13.89 18.33 25.56
CA GLY A 39 -14.26 17.15 26.34
C GLY A 39 -14.12 15.84 25.57
N GLN A 40 -15.19 15.04 25.50
CA GLN A 40 -15.16 13.74 24.83
C GLN A 40 -14.92 13.85 23.32
N LYS A 41 -15.54 14.83 22.65
CA LYS A 41 -15.36 15.03 21.20
C LYS A 41 -13.91 15.33 20.83
N LEU A 42 -13.21 16.08 21.68
CA LEU A 42 -11.79 16.35 21.50
C LEU A 42 -10.95 15.07 21.61
N ARG A 43 -11.27 14.19 22.56
CA ARG A 43 -10.60 12.89 22.72
C ARG A 43 -10.86 11.97 21.53
N ASP A 44 -12.08 11.92 21.03
CA ASP A 44 -12.46 11.10 19.88
C ASP A 44 -11.75 11.60 18.61
N GLY A 45 -11.75 12.92 18.37
CA GLY A 45 -11.01 13.54 17.27
C GLY A 45 -9.50 13.30 17.35
N ALA A 46 -8.92 13.36 18.55
CA ALA A 46 -7.50 13.03 18.75
C ALA A 46 -7.20 11.56 18.40
N ASN A 47 -8.09 10.63 18.73
CA ASN A 47 -7.93 9.21 18.37
C ASN A 47 -8.06 8.97 16.87
N ILE A 48 -9.00 9.65 16.20
CA ILE A 48 -9.13 9.63 14.73
C ILE A 48 -7.84 10.15 14.09
N ASN A 49 -7.35 11.32 14.52
CA ASN A 49 -6.14 11.90 13.98
C ASN A 49 -4.90 11.03 14.22
N ARG A 50 -4.86 10.27 15.33
CA ARG A 50 -3.76 9.34 15.60
C ARG A 50 -3.67 8.23 14.54
N SER A 51 -4.79 7.60 14.17
CA SER A 51 -4.78 6.53 13.16
C SER A 51 -4.51 7.08 11.76
N LEU A 52 -5.07 8.25 11.41
CA LEU A 52 -4.82 8.92 10.14
C LEU A 52 -3.36 9.36 9.98
N LEU A 53 -2.75 9.89 11.05
CA LEU A 53 -1.32 10.23 11.06
C LEU A 53 -0.43 9.00 10.88
N ALA A 54 -0.77 7.89 11.53
CA ALA A 54 -0.06 6.63 11.35
C ALA A 54 -0.12 6.15 9.89
N LEU A 55 -1.29 6.25 9.25
CA LEU A 55 -1.47 5.94 7.83
C LEU A 55 -0.63 6.86 6.94
N ALA A 56 -0.65 8.17 7.18
CA ALA A 56 0.16 9.13 6.42
C ALA A 56 1.66 8.84 6.54
N ASN A 57 2.14 8.56 7.76
CA ASN A 57 3.53 8.17 8.01
C ASN A 57 3.90 6.89 7.27
N TYR A 58 3.02 5.89 7.26
CA TYR A 58 3.23 4.64 6.53
C TYR A 58 3.35 4.87 5.01
N ILE A 59 2.45 5.68 4.43
CA ILE A 59 2.52 6.05 3.01
C ILE A 59 3.83 6.77 2.70
N ASN A 60 4.22 7.74 3.53
CA ASN A 60 5.48 8.46 3.34
C ASN A 60 6.70 7.54 3.39
N ALA A 61 6.71 6.55 4.30
CA ALA A 61 7.78 5.57 4.39
C ALA A 61 7.87 4.70 3.12
N LEU A 62 6.74 4.27 2.55
CA LEU A 62 6.71 3.52 1.29
C LEU A 62 7.24 4.35 0.12
N VAL A 63 6.84 5.63 0.04
CA VAL A 63 7.32 6.54 -1.01
C VAL A 63 8.82 6.78 -0.87
N TYR A 64 9.30 7.02 0.35
CA TYR A 64 10.72 7.21 0.61
C TYR A 64 11.54 5.97 0.22
N ASP A 65 11.12 4.76 0.63
CA ASP A 65 11.81 3.52 0.25
C ASP A 65 11.85 3.34 -1.28
N ALA A 66 10.75 3.65 -1.97
CA ALA A 66 10.71 3.60 -3.43
C ALA A 66 11.70 4.59 -4.07
N LEU A 67 11.78 5.83 -3.58
CA LEU A 67 12.70 6.85 -4.08
C LEU A 67 14.17 6.46 -3.85
N VAL A 68 14.51 6.00 -2.65
CA VAL A 68 15.87 5.51 -2.34
C VAL A 68 16.28 4.37 -3.27
N ARG A 69 15.38 3.40 -3.51
CA ARG A 69 15.65 2.31 -4.47
C ARG A 69 15.88 2.83 -5.89
N THR A 70 15.17 3.86 -6.32
CA THR A 70 15.39 4.44 -7.66
C THR A 70 16.73 5.14 -7.77
N GLU A 71 17.17 5.87 -6.74
CA GLU A 71 18.51 6.48 -6.69
C GLU A 71 19.62 5.43 -6.72
N GLN A 72 19.46 4.33 -5.96
CA GLN A 72 20.39 3.20 -5.98
C GLN A 72 20.47 2.48 -7.33
N ARG A 73 19.35 2.39 -8.06
CA ARG A 73 19.34 1.80 -9.42
C ARG A 73 19.99 2.69 -10.47
N ILE A 74 19.96 4.01 -10.29
CA ILE A 74 20.55 4.98 -11.22
C ILE A 74 22.05 5.18 -10.94
N ASN A 75 22.51 4.97 -9.71
CA ASN A 75 23.93 5.02 -9.37
C ASN A 75 24.36 3.86 -8.43
N PRO A 76 24.72 2.69 -9.00
CA PRO A 76 25.14 1.53 -8.21
C PRO A 76 26.50 1.71 -7.50
N ALA A 77 27.24 2.79 -7.76
CA ALA A 77 28.56 3.03 -7.15
C ALA A 77 28.50 3.57 -5.71
N ASN A 78 27.30 3.85 -5.18
CA ASN A 78 27.10 4.50 -3.88
C ASN A 78 27.14 3.53 -2.68
N GLU A 79 27.39 2.24 -2.93
CA GLU A 79 27.30 1.16 -1.92
C GLU A 79 28.39 1.25 -0.83
N ARG A 80 29.41 2.11 -0.97
CA ARG A 80 30.56 2.22 -0.07
C ARG A 80 30.44 3.24 1.07
N ALA A 81 29.27 3.87 1.30
CA ALA A 81 29.14 4.96 2.27
C ALA A 81 28.27 4.64 3.51
N ILE A 82 27.87 3.38 3.70
CA ILE A 82 27.08 2.95 4.88
C ILE A 82 27.83 1.85 5.65
N GLU A 83 29.09 2.13 5.99
CA GLU A 83 29.78 1.56 7.16
C GLU A 83 29.98 2.68 8.19
#